data_AF-A0A9E2HXW9-F1
#
_entry.id   AF-A0A9E2HXW9-F1
#
_cell.length_a   1.000
_cell.length_b   1.000
_cell.length_c   1.000
_cell.angle_alpha   90.00
_cell.angle_beta   90.00
_cell.angle_gamma   90.00
#
_symmetry.space_group_name_H-M   'P 1'
#
loop_
_entity.id
_entity.type
_entity.pdbx_description
1 polymer ?
#
loop_
_entity_poly.entity_id
_entity_poly.type
_entity_poly.pdbx_seq_one_letter_code
_entity_poly.pdbx_strand_id
1 'polypeptide(L)'
;MKTLFLLALFFLSADARVLIDSKTAFMWQDAAENRGVILTWPEAKENCEELDFEGFDDWWLPSESEMATIVDMTRPAGHRIKNG
;
A
#
# COMPACT_ATOMS: atom_id res chain seq x y z
N MET A 1 -21.97 17.87 -16.40
CA MET A 1 -20.97 18.91 -16.06
C MET A 1 -20.80 18.96 -14.55
N LYS A 2 -20.06 17.98 -14.02
CA LYS A 2 -19.57 17.88 -12.64
C LYS A 2 -18.10 17.47 -12.73
N THR A 3 -17.41 18.12 -13.64
CA THR A 3 -15.97 18.03 -13.84
C THR A 3 -15.34 19.10 -12.94
N LEU A 4 -14.18 18.76 -12.38
CA LEU A 4 -13.15 19.70 -11.93
C LEU A 4 -13.10 20.14 -10.45
N PHE A 5 -13.69 19.42 -9.49
CA PHE A 5 -13.46 19.70 -8.05
C PHE A 5 -12.98 18.52 -7.20
N LEU A 6 -12.70 17.36 -7.82
CA LEU A 6 -12.20 16.15 -7.11
C LEU A 6 -10.72 15.86 -7.35
N LEU A 7 -10.03 16.64 -8.19
CA LEU A 7 -8.62 16.42 -8.54
C LEU A 7 -7.63 17.24 -7.68
N ALA A 8 -8.12 18.10 -6.78
CA ALA A 8 -7.27 19.03 -6.02
C ALA A 8 -7.46 19.01 -4.50
N LEU A 9 -8.29 18.12 -3.94
CA LEU A 9 -8.50 17.99 -2.49
C LEU A 9 -7.97 16.67 -1.89
N PHE A 10 -7.32 15.82 -2.68
CA PHE A 10 -6.67 14.57 -2.22
C PHE A 10 -5.18 14.73 -1.91
N PHE A 11 -4.67 15.96 -1.78
CA PHE A 11 -3.29 16.21 -1.40
C PHE A 11 -3.22 16.59 0.08
N LEU A 12 -2.59 15.71 0.88
CA LEU A 12 -2.25 15.84 2.30
C LEU A 12 -3.42 15.68 3.31
N SER A 13 -3.98 14.48 3.40
CA SER A 13 -4.33 13.98 4.74
C SER A 13 -3.05 13.45 5.39
N ALA A 14 -2.74 13.88 6.62
CA ALA A 14 -1.64 13.29 7.40
C ALA A 14 -1.91 11.81 7.74
N ASP A 15 -3.16 11.36 7.58
CA ASP A 15 -3.64 9.99 7.73
C ASP A 15 -4.18 9.46 6.40
N ALA A 16 -3.44 9.66 5.30
CA ALA A 16 -3.79 9.01 4.04
C ALA A 16 -3.73 7.48 4.23
N ARG A 17 -4.87 6.81 4.03
CA ARG A 17 -4.98 5.34 4.17
C ARG A 17 -4.66 4.60 2.87
N VAL A 18 -4.57 5.34 1.77
CA VAL A 18 -4.14 4.86 0.45
C VAL A 18 -3.15 5.84 -0.18
N LEU A 19 -2.23 5.33 -0.99
CA LEU A 19 -1.21 6.08 -1.70
C LEU A 19 -1.23 5.71 -3.18
N ILE A 20 -1.28 6.72 -4.06
CA ILE A 20 -1.20 6.50 -5.51
C ILE A 20 0.25 6.67 -5.95
N ASP A 21 0.85 5.62 -6.50
CA ASP A 21 2.18 5.67 -7.09
C ASP A 21 2.10 6.24 -8.51
N SER A 22 2.60 7.46 -8.69
CA SER A 22 2.65 8.14 -9.99
C SER A 22 3.47 7.44 -11.08
N LYS A 23 4.38 6.51 -10.72
CA LYS A 23 5.23 5.81 -11.69
C LYS A 23 4.53 4.61 -12.32
N THR A 24 3.79 3.86 -11.51
CA THR A 24 3.09 2.63 -11.92
C THR A 24 1.59 2.84 -12.13
N ALA A 25 1.05 3.96 -11.65
CA ALA A 25 -0.38 4.24 -11.50
C ALA A 25 -1.12 3.27 -10.56
N PHE A 26 -0.40 2.52 -9.72
CA PHE A 26 -1.00 1.65 -8.71
C PHE A 26 -1.42 2.43 -7.46
N MET A 27 -2.42 1.88 -6.77
CA MET A 27 -2.85 2.32 -5.46
C MET A 27 -2.37 1.32 -4.41
N TRP A 28 -1.77 1.84 -3.34
CA TRP A 28 -1.21 1.06 -2.24
C TRP A 28 -1.95 1.38 -0.96
N GLN A 29 -2.12 0.39 -0.09
CA GLN A 29 -2.71 0.58 1.23
C GLN A 29 -1.64 1.09 2.22
N ASP A 30 -1.94 2.16 2.95
CA ASP A 30 -1.12 2.72 4.05
C ASP A 30 -1.96 2.84 5.33
N ALA A 31 -2.67 1.75 5.65
CA ALA A 31 -3.54 1.67 6.81
C ALA A 31 -2.73 1.27 8.06
N ALA A 32 -2.90 2.00 9.16
CA ALA A 32 -2.14 1.75 10.40
C ALA A 32 -2.46 0.38 11.01
N GLU A 33 -3.70 -0.11 10.84
CA GLU A 33 -4.13 -1.44 11.29
C GLU A 33 -3.35 -2.60 10.65
N ASN A 34 -2.75 -2.39 9.47
CA ASN A 34 -1.95 -3.41 8.79
C ASN A 34 -0.50 -3.44 9.27
N ARG A 35 -0.07 -2.42 10.04
CA ARG A 35 1.31 -2.35 10.55
C ARG A 35 1.50 -3.43 11.60
N GLY A 36 2.36 -4.40 11.30
CA GLY A 36 2.67 -5.52 12.20
C GLY A 36 1.76 -6.74 12.05
N VAL A 37 0.85 -6.73 11.08
CA VAL A 37 0.12 -7.93 10.66
C VAL A 37 1.11 -8.89 10.00
N ILE A 38 1.18 -10.12 10.51
CA ILE A 38 2.05 -11.18 9.98
C ILE A 38 1.14 -12.28 9.45
N LEU A 39 1.17 -12.47 8.14
CA LEU A 39 0.42 -13.51 7.43
C LEU A 39 1.40 -14.39 6.65
N THR A 40 1.05 -15.66 6.48
CA THR A 40 1.69 -16.48 5.46
C THR A 40 1.32 -15.96 4.07
N TRP A 41 2.08 -16.33 3.04
CA TRP A 41 1.80 -15.87 1.68
C TRP A 41 0.38 -16.22 1.18
N PRO A 42 -0.14 -17.46 1.40
CA PRO A 42 -1.52 -17.80 1.03
C PRO A 42 -2.56 -16.96 1.78
N GLU A 43 -2.39 -16.76 3.08
CA GLU A 43 -3.29 -15.94 3.89
C GLU A 43 -3.28 -14.47 3.44
N ALA A 44 -2.10 -13.93 3.11
CA ALA A 44 -1.98 -12.56 2.60
C ALA A 44 -2.67 -12.39 1.24
N LYS A 45 -2.56 -13.41 0.38
CA LYS A 45 -3.22 -13.41 -0.93
C LYS A 45 -4.74 -13.41 -0.78
N GLU A 46 -5.27 -14.35 0.00
CA GLU A 46 -6.70 -14.45 0.30
C GLU A 46 -7.21 -13.16 0.95
N ASN A 47 -6.46 -12.61 1.91
CA ASN A 47 -6.81 -11.35 2.56
C ASN A 47 -6.94 -10.19 1.58
N CYS A 48 -6.01 -10.04 0.62
CA CYS A 48 -6.12 -8.99 -0.40
C CYS A 48 -7.29 -9.23 -1.36
N GLU A 49 -7.52 -10.47 -1.79
CA GLU A 49 -8.60 -10.80 -2.74
C GLU A 49 -10.01 -10.62 -2.15
N GLU A 50 -10.16 -10.69 -0.82
CA GLU A 50 -11.42 -10.46 -0.12
C GLU A 50 -11.57 -9.05 0.47
N LEU A 51 -10.57 -8.18 0.29
CA LEU A 51 -10.53 -6.87 0.92
C LEU A 51 -11.50 -5.88 0.24
N ASP A 52 -12.46 -5.37 1.01
CA ASP A 52 -13.20 -4.14 0.69
C ASP A 52 -12.64 -2.99 1.54
N PHE A 53 -11.96 -2.05 0.90
CA PHE A 53 -11.26 -0.97 1.58
C PHE A 53 -11.31 0.35 0.80
N GLU A 54 -11.69 1.43 1.49
CA GLU A 54 -11.83 2.79 0.93
C GLU A 54 -12.69 2.84 -0.36
N GLY A 55 -13.64 1.91 -0.50
CA GLY A 55 -14.58 1.83 -1.62
C GLY A 55 -14.09 1.04 -2.84
N PHE A 56 -13.01 0.26 -2.67
CA PHE A 56 -12.45 -0.63 -3.69
C PHE A 56 -12.45 -2.06 -3.17
N ASP A 57 -12.85 -3.00 -4.03
CA ASP A 57 -12.91 -4.45 -3.79
C ASP A 57 -11.99 -5.24 -4.74
N ASP A 58 -11.16 -4.54 -5.53
CA ASP A 58 -10.26 -5.08 -6.54
C ASP A 58 -8.80 -5.10 -6.08
N TRP A 59 -8.57 -5.27 -4.78
CA TRP A 59 -7.23 -5.36 -4.19
C TRP A 59 -6.56 -6.70 -4.54
N TRP A 60 -5.23 -6.68 -4.70
CA TRP A 60 -4.43 -7.88 -4.91
C TRP A 60 -3.11 -7.83 -4.14
N LEU A 61 -2.58 -9.00 -3.83
CA LEU A 61 -1.25 -9.12 -3.25
C LEU A 61 -0.20 -8.78 -4.32
N PRO A 62 0.65 -7.76 -4.13
CA PRO A 62 1.63 -7.37 -5.12
C PRO A 62 2.65 -8.49 -5.37
N SER A 63 3.06 -8.64 -6.62
CA SER A 63 4.23 -9.43 -6.98
C SER A 63 5.53 -8.80 -6.45
N GLU A 64 6.60 -9.60 -6.38
CA GLU A 64 7.93 -9.11 -5.97
C GLU A 64 8.40 -7.92 -6.83
N SER A 65 8.12 -7.95 -8.13
CA SER A 65 8.49 -6.87 -9.07
C SER A 65 7.71 -5.58 -8.83
N GLU A 66 6.43 -5.67 -8.47
CA GLU A 66 5.60 -4.50 -8.20
C GLU A 66 6.00 -3.88 -6.85
N MET A 67 6.23 -4.72 -5.85
CA MET A 67 6.73 -4.27 -4.54
C MET A 67 8.09 -3.56 -4.65
N ALA A 68 8.97 -4.02 -5.54
CA ALA A 68 10.26 -3.38 -5.74
C ALA A 68 10.16 -1.92 -6.23
N THR A 69 9.02 -1.50 -6.78
CA THR A 69 8.82 -0.12 -7.27
C THR A 69 8.64 0.91 -6.15
N ILE A 70 8.16 0.47 -4.98
CA ILE A 70 7.88 1.33 -3.82
C ILE A 70 8.99 1.28 -2.75
N VAL A 71 9.94 0.35 -2.87
CA VAL A 71 11.06 0.22 -1.93
C VAL A 71 12.15 1.25 -2.26
N ASP A 72 12.47 2.11 -1.30
CA ASP A 72 13.64 2.99 -1.37
C ASP A 72 14.93 2.20 -1.10
N MET A 73 15.52 1.66 -2.16
CA MET A 73 16.76 0.89 -2.10
C MET A 73 18.00 1.72 -1.74
N THR A 74 17.89 3.05 -1.67
CA THR A 74 19.01 3.92 -1.25
C THR A 74 19.15 4.01 0.26
N ARG A 75 18.11 3.59 1.01
CA ARG A 75 18.17 3.56 2.47
C ARG A 75 19.10 2.45 2.94
N PRO A 76 20.03 2.74 3.87
CA PRO A 76 20.81 1.69 4.49
C PRO A 76 19.87 0.70 5.17
N ALA A 77 20.18 -0.60 5.04
CA ALA A 77 19.41 -1.64 5.71
C ALA A 77 19.28 -1.30 7.21
N GLY A 78 18.05 -1.30 7.72
CA GLY A 78 17.78 -1.00 9.12
C GLY A 78 18.63 -1.89 10.03
N HIS A 79 18.95 -1.39 11.23
CA HIS A 79 19.73 -2.12 12.21
C HIS A 79 19.03 -3.44 12.54
N ARG A 80 19.49 -4.55 11.95
CA ARG A 80 19.01 -5.89 12.29
C ARG A 80 19.41 -6.14 13.74
N ILE A 81 18.47 -6.02 14.67
CA ILE A 81 18.62 -6.59 16.01
C ILE A 81 18.79 -8.10 15.77
N LYS A 82 20.01 -8.60 15.93
CA LYS A 82 20.28 -10.03 15.93
C LYS A 82 19.72 -10.55 17.24
N ASN A 83 18.47 -11.01 17.24
CA ASN A 83 18.02 -11.90 18.29
C ASN A 83 18.83 -13.20 18.12
N GLY A 84 19.66 -13.48 19.13
CA GLY A 84 20.40 -14.73 19.28
C GLY A 84 19.52 -15.85 19.79
#